data_AF-A0A1I8M3G3-F1
#
_entry.id   AF-A0A1I8M3G3-F1
#
_cell.length_a   1.000
_cell.length_b   1.000
_cell.length_c   1.000
_cell.angle_alpha   90.00
_cell.angle_beta   90.00
_cell.angle_gamma   90.00
#
_symmetry.space_group_name_H-M   'P 1'
#
loop_
_entity.id
_entity.type
_entity.pdbx_description
1 polymer ?
#
loop_
_entity_poly.entity_id
_entity_poly.type
_entity_poly.pdbx_seq_one_letter_code
_entity_poly.pdbx_strand_id
1 'polypeptide(L)'
;MKFTIVLLACLFAVAFANEEADVIKEFREVNKEDFKYGYELTNKIRAFQEGHLEGEKTWLVKGEYEFVTKDGKHVKVTYTADDYGYHPKVEHSE
;
A
#
# COMPACT_ATOMS: atom_id res chain seq x y z
N MET A 1 3.24 22.51 -35.00
CA MET A 1 3.15 23.41 -33.82
C MET A 1 2.07 23.00 -32.82
N LYS A 2 0.83 22.66 -33.23
CA LYS A 2 -0.22 22.18 -32.30
C LYS A 2 0.08 20.82 -31.64
N PHE A 3 0.58 19.83 -32.40
CA PHE A 3 0.91 18.51 -31.86
C PHE A 3 2.15 18.50 -30.94
N THR A 4 3.09 19.41 -31.16
CA THR A 4 4.31 19.54 -30.35
C THR A 4 4.00 20.05 -28.94
N ILE A 5 3.03 20.96 -28.81
CA ILE A 5 2.58 21.50 -27.52
C ILE A 5 1.84 20.41 -26.71
N VAL A 6 1.02 19.60 -27.38
CA VAL A 6 0.31 18.47 -26.73
C VAL A 6 1.30 17.41 -26.26
N LEU A 7 2.29 17.04 -27.08
CA LEU A 7 3.31 16.06 -26.71
C LEU A 7 4.15 16.54 -25.51
N LEU A 8 4.53 17.82 -25.49
CA LEU A 8 5.29 18.43 -24.40
C LEU A 8 4.47 18.52 -23.10
N ALA A 9 3.17 18.85 -23.20
CA ALA A 9 2.25 18.86 -22.07
C ALA A 9 2.01 17.45 -21.49
N CYS A 10 1.91 16.43 -22.35
CA CYS A 10 1.84 15.04 -21.90
C CYS A 10 3.12 14.60 -21.19
N LEU A 11 4.30 14.98 -21.71
CA LEU A 11 5.58 14.70 -21.03
C LEU A 11 5.68 15.41 -19.67
N PHE A 12 5.23 16.66 -19.59
CA PHE A 12 5.19 17.41 -18.33
C PHE A 12 4.21 16.78 -17.33
N ALA A 13 3.02 16.37 -17.77
CA ALA A 13 2.05 15.69 -16.90
C ALA A 13 2.56 14.36 -16.36
N VAL A 14 3.30 13.58 -17.16
CA VAL A 14 3.95 12.34 -16.71
C VAL A 14 5.07 12.63 -15.70
N ALA A 15 5.86 13.70 -15.89
CA ALA A 15 6.90 14.11 -14.94
C ALA A 15 6.32 14.60 -13.59
N PHE A 16 5.17 15.30 -13.60
CA PHE A 16 4.48 15.73 -12.38
C PHE A 16 3.64 14.63 -11.70
N ALA A 17 3.33 13.55 -12.41
CA ALA A 17 2.62 12.40 -11.83
C ALA A 17 3.56 11.43 -11.09
N ASN A 18 4.87 11.67 -11.12
CA ASN A 18 5.84 10.93 -10.33
C ASN A 18 5.80 11.46 -8.89
N GLU A 19 4.99 10.84 -8.02
CA GLU A 19 5.24 10.92 -6.58
C GLU A 19 6.53 10.14 -6.30
N GLU A 20 7.68 10.82 -6.38
CA GLU A 20 8.98 10.30 -5.94
C GLU A 20 8.87 9.98 -4.44
N ALA A 21 8.61 8.71 -4.14
CA ALA A 21 8.50 8.21 -2.78
C ALA A 21 9.71 7.30 -2.50
N ASP A 22 10.61 7.78 -1.65
CA ASP A 22 11.76 7.02 -1.20
C ASP A 22 11.35 6.07 -0.07
N VAL A 23 12.02 4.93 0.01
CA VAL A 23 11.80 3.96 1.09
C VAL A 23 12.47 4.47 2.37
N ILE A 24 11.66 4.75 3.40
CA ILE A 24 12.14 5.05 4.77
C ILE A 24 12.49 3.74 5.48
N LYS A 25 11.61 2.76 5.37
CA LYS A 25 11.74 1.46 6.03
C LYS A 25 11.18 0.38 5.14
N GLU A 26 11.86 -0.76 5.12
CA GLU A 26 11.37 -1.98 4.51
C GLU A 26 11.86 -3.16 5.35
N PHE A 27 11.00 -4.15 5.54
CA PHE A 27 11.40 -5.43 6.10
C PHE A 27 10.59 -6.57 5.50
N ARG A 28 11.21 -7.74 5.44
CA ARG A 28 10.59 -8.95 4.94
C ARG A 28 11.17 -10.16 5.66
N GLU A 29 10.30 -10.90 6.31
CA GLU A 29 10.60 -12.16 6.99
C GLU A 29 9.67 -13.21 6.39
N VAL A 30 10.25 -14.32 5.92
CA VAL A 30 9.48 -15.42 5.34
C VAL A 30 10.02 -16.71 5.91
N ASN A 31 9.15 -17.42 6.62
CA ASN A 31 9.40 -18.72 7.18
C ASN A 31 8.49 -19.75 6.49
N LYS A 32 8.58 -21.00 6.91
CA LYS A 32 7.80 -22.09 6.34
C LYS A 32 6.30 -21.94 6.60
N GLU A 33 5.93 -21.46 7.79
CA GLU A 33 4.55 -21.42 8.28
C GLU A 33 4.08 -20.00 8.62
N ASP A 34 4.94 -19.00 8.45
CA ASP A 34 4.61 -17.61 8.73
C ASP A 34 5.42 -16.66 7.84
N PHE A 35 4.91 -15.44 7.68
CA PHE A 35 5.63 -14.36 7.04
C PHE A 35 5.25 -13.01 7.65
N LYS A 36 6.15 -12.05 7.56
CA LYS A 36 5.92 -10.65 7.89
C LYS A 36 6.55 -9.76 6.83
N TYR A 37 5.84 -8.75 6.40
CA TYR A 37 6.31 -7.78 5.43
C TYR A 37 5.79 -6.40 5.81
N GLY A 38 6.61 -5.38 5.60
CA GLY A 38 6.14 -4.02 5.73
C GLY A 38 7.09 -3.02 5.10
N TYR A 39 6.53 -1.88 4.75
CA TYR A 39 7.27 -0.74 4.22
C TYR A 39 6.66 0.58 4.64
N GLU A 40 7.50 1.60 4.63
CA GLU A 40 7.14 3.00 4.88
C GLU A 40 7.89 3.86 3.87
N LEU A 41 7.17 4.77 3.23
CA LEU A 41 7.68 5.65 2.18
C LEU A 41 7.62 7.12 2.61
N THR A 42 8.46 7.97 2.02
CA THR A 42 8.53 9.41 2.33
C THR A 42 7.23 10.17 2.03
N ASN A 43 6.39 9.66 1.14
CA ASN A 43 5.08 10.24 0.83
C ASN A 43 3.97 9.84 1.82
N LYS A 44 4.32 9.35 3.01
CA LYS A 44 3.40 8.95 4.10
C LYS A 44 2.55 7.73 3.77
N ILE A 45 2.93 6.95 2.76
CA ILE A 45 2.36 5.62 2.55
C ILE A 45 3.11 4.64 3.45
N ARG A 46 2.37 3.88 4.24
CA ARG A 46 2.92 2.70 4.92
C ARG A 46 2.00 1.51 4.75
N ALA A 47 2.57 0.32 4.69
CA ALA A 47 1.82 -0.92 4.76
C ALA A 47 2.56 -1.96 5.59
N PHE A 48 1.80 -2.80 6.27
CA PHE A 48 2.26 -3.92 7.04
C PHE A 48 1.34 -5.12 6.79
N GLN A 49 1.91 -6.31 6.72
CA GLN A 49 1.18 -7.55 6.57
C GLN A 49 1.93 -8.67 7.29
N GLU A 50 1.20 -9.47 8.05
CA GLU A 50 1.69 -10.72 8.58
C GLU A 50 0.70 -11.83 8.29
N GLY A 51 1.21 -13.02 8.02
CA GLY A 51 0.39 -14.20 7.81
C GLY A 51 1.00 -15.40 8.50
N HIS A 52 0.14 -16.33 8.89
CA HIS A 52 0.55 -17.64 9.38
C HIS A 52 -0.38 -18.72 8.86
N LEU A 53 0.14 -19.93 8.76
CA LEU A 53 -0.62 -21.11 8.38
C LEU A 53 -1.47 -21.56 9.58
N GLU A 54 -2.78 -21.63 9.38
CA GLU A 54 -3.74 -22.20 10.31
C GLU A 54 -4.06 -23.63 9.82
N GLY A 55 -3.55 -24.64 10.53
CA GLY A 55 -3.62 -26.04 10.08
C GLY A 55 -2.62 -26.33 8.95
N GLU A 56 -3.05 -27.02 7.90
CA GLU A 56 -2.14 -27.45 6.81
C GLU A 56 -2.29 -26.63 5.51
N LYS A 57 -3.38 -25.88 5.34
CA LYS A 57 -3.73 -25.27 4.05
C LYS A 57 -4.31 -23.87 4.13
N THR A 58 -4.80 -23.46 5.29
CA THR A 58 -5.45 -22.16 5.47
C THR A 58 -4.39 -21.14 5.86
N TRP A 59 -4.41 -19.98 5.22
CA TRP A 59 -3.58 -18.85 5.63
C TRP A 59 -4.46 -17.83 6.33
N LEU A 60 -4.15 -17.52 7.58
CA LEU A 60 -4.72 -16.38 8.28
C LEU A 60 -3.77 -15.20 8.12
N VAL A 61 -4.21 -14.19 7.38
CA VAL A 61 -3.39 -13.03 7.03
C VAL A 61 -4.02 -11.78 7.60
N LYS A 62 -3.23 -10.98 8.32
CA LYS A 62 -3.63 -9.67 8.82
C LYS A 62 -2.75 -8.62 8.19
N GLY A 63 -3.32 -7.47 7.89
CA GLY A 63 -2.52 -6.35 7.40
C GLY A 63 -3.19 -5.03 7.63
N GLU A 64 -2.39 -4.00 7.44
CA GLU A 64 -2.82 -2.63 7.43
C GLU A 64 -2.07 -1.85 6.37
N TYR A 65 -2.74 -0.87 5.77
CA TYR A 65 -2.08 0.15 4.98
C TYR A 65 -2.72 1.49 5.25
N GLU A 66 -1.93 2.54 5.14
CA GLU A 66 -2.44 3.90 5.23
C GLU A 66 -1.73 4.82 4.26
N PHE A 67 -2.44 5.90 3.96
CA PHE A 67 -1.98 6.93 3.05
C PHE A 67 -2.72 8.23 3.36
N VAL A 68 -2.18 9.33 2.86
CA VAL A 68 -2.82 10.64 2.91
C VAL A 68 -3.39 10.94 1.53
N THR A 69 -4.69 11.22 1.46
CA THR A 69 -5.36 11.63 0.22
C THR A 69 -4.85 12.99 -0.26
N LYS A 70 -5.12 13.33 -1.53
CA LYS A 70 -4.79 14.66 -2.09
C LYS A 70 -5.42 15.81 -1.31
N ASP A 71 -6.56 15.56 -0.65
CA ASP A 71 -7.27 16.53 0.20
C ASP A 71 -6.72 16.61 1.63
N GLY A 72 -5.61 15.91 1.92
CA GLY A 72 -4.96 15.91 3.23
C GLY A 72 -5.59 14.97 4.27
N LYS A 73 -6.65 14.23 3.91
CA LYS A 73 -7.31 13.27 4.82
C LYS A 73 -6.47 12.01 4.97
N HIS A 74 -6.27 11.57 6.20
CA HIS A 74 -5.62 10.31 6.51
C HIS A 74 -6.61 9.15 6.36
N VAL A 75 -6.20 8.12 5.63
CA VAL A 75 -6.98 6.90 5.42
C VAL A 75 -6.17 5.74 5.92
N LYS A 76 -6.72 4.98 6.87
CA LYS A 76 -6.14 3.72 7.35
C LYS A 76 -7.09 2.58 7.04
N VAL A 77 -6.57 1.52 6.44
CA VAL A 77 -7.29 0.28 6.20
C VAL A 77 -6.64 -0.81 7.00
N THR A 78 -7.42 -1.53 7.80
CA THR A 78 -6.99 -2.77 8.46
C THR A 78 -7.80 -3.92 7.89
N TYR A 79 -7.21 -5.10 7.78
CA TYR A 79 -7.91 -6.25 7.22
C TYR A 79 -7.45 -7.56 7.81
N THR A 80 -8.36 -8.53 7.75
CA THR A 80 -8.07 -9.96 7.93
C THR A 80 -8.50 -10.69 6.66
N ALA A 81 -7.65 -11.57 6.14
CA ALA A 81 -8.01 -12.54 5.11
C ALA A 81 -7.92 -13.95 5.71
N ASP A 82 -9.00 -14.72 5.53
CA ASP A 82 -9.16 -16.10 6.02
C ASP A 82 -9.90 -16.95 4.97
N ASP A 83 -10.29 -18.18 5.34
CA ASP A 83 -11.02 -19.10 4.44
C ASP A 83 -12.39 -18.57 3.98
N TYR A 84 -12.95 -17.58 4.66
CA TYR A 84 -14.23 -16.96 4.31
C TYR A 84 -14.04 -15.67 3.49
N GLY A 85 -12.79 -15.31 3.17
CA GLY A 85 -12.46 -14.19 2.29
C GLY A 85 -11.79 -13.02 3.01
N TYR A 86 -11.98 -11.82 2.47
CA TYR A 86 -11.31 -10.60 2.90
C TYR A 86 -12.26 -9.69 3.70
N HIS A 87 -11.85 -9.32 4.91
CA HIS A 87 -12.65 -8.57 5.88
C HIS A 87 -11.98 -7.22 6.21
N PRO A 88 -12.20 -6.16 5.41
CA PRO A 88 -11.59 -4.86 5.64
C PRO A 88 -12.37 -4.00 6.63
N LYS A 89 -11.65 -3.14 7.33
CA LYS A 89 -12.16 -2.02 8.10
C LYS A 89 -11.42 -0.77 7.67
N VAL A 90 -12.16 0.28 7.32
CA VAL A 90 -11.59 1.55 6.88
C VAL A 90 -11.86 2.61 7.93
N GLU A 91 -10.80 3.24 8.40
CA GLU A 91 -10.81 4.39 9.31
C GLU A 91 -10.42 5.64 8.52
N HIS A 92 -11.25 6.67 8.61
CA HIS A 92 -10.97 7.98 8.01
C HIS A 92 -10.92 9.01 9.14
N SER A 93 -9.91 9.88 9.14
CA SER A 93 -9.91 11.07 10.00
C SER A 93 -10.90 12.11 9.42
N GLU A 94 -11.85 12.57 10.24
CA GLU A 94 -12.75 13.70 9.89
C GLU A 94 -12.02 15.05 9.88
#